data_AF-A0A059DPA9-F1
#
_entry.id   AF-A0A059DPA9-F1
#
_cell.length_a   1.000
_cell.length_b   1.000
_cell.length_c   1.000
_cell.angle_alpha   90.00
_cell.angle_beta   90.00
_cell.angle_gamma   90.00
#
_symmetry.space_group_name_H-M   'P 1'
#
loop_
_entity.id
_entity.type
_entity.pdbx_description
1 polymer ?
#
loop_
_entity_poly.entity_id
_entity_poly.type
_entity_poly.pdbx_seq_one_letter_code
_entity_poly.pdbx_strand_id
1 'polypeptide(L)'
;MTMQKFILAAATAALLAACASEPAPPPATTTEPTYLPYEQFKQLVNSAYKADEYSTREAAFAELLARDDLRQDDRAETYLMRGLIRGIYVNDGPFASPYCAVEDYVRFEALASPDHPRMKQMLNDRAYQTSRYQYFDEPASCGD
;
A
#
# COMPACT_ATOMS: atom_id res chain seq x y z
N MET A 1 -3.58 71.01 47.59
CA MET A 1 -4.02 70.90 46.18
C MET A 1 -4.55 69.48 45.97
N THR A 2 -5.84 69.26 46.25
CA THR A 2 -7.04 69.34 45.38
C THR A 2 -7.39 67.95 44.82
N MET A 3 -8.59 67.52 45.19
CA MET A 3 -9.29 66.27 44.88
C MET A 3 -9.58 66.08 43.39
N GLN A 4 -9.66 64.82 42.95
CA GLN A 4 -10.73 64.27 42.09
C GLN A 4 -10.56 62.74 42.03
N LYS A 5 -11.25 61.94 42.86
CA LYS A 5 -12.57 61.31 42.63
C LYS A 5 -12.74 60.73 41.22
N PHE A 6 -12.84 59.41 41.12
CA PHE A 6 -14.04 58.71 40.61
C PHE A 6 -14.08 57.28 41.16
N ILE A 7 -15.18 56.95 41.83
CA ILE A 7 -15.60 55.61 42.23
C ILE A 7 -16.37 55.04 41.05
N LEU A 8 -16.20 53.76 40.71
CA LEU A 8 -17.34 52.93 40.31
C LEU A 8 -17.05 51.45 40.59
N ALA A 9 -17.83 50.89 41.51
CA ALA A 9 -17.98 49.47 41.74
C ALA A 9 -18.96 48.88 40.72
N ALA A 10 -18.74 47.65 40.28
CA ALA A 10 -19.78 46.69 39.86
C ALA A 10 -19.07 45.38 39.50
N ALA A 11 -19.17 44.37 40.37
CA ALA A 11 -20.18 43.32 40.27
C ALA A 11 -19.62 42.09 39.54
N THR A 12 -19.13 41.15 40.33
CA THR A 12 -19.03 39.73 40.03
C THR A 12 -20.34 39.23 39.42
N ALA A 13 -20.34 38.96 38.11
CA ALA A 13 -21.33 38.12 37.47
C ALA A 13 -20.74 36.73 37.31
N ALA A 14 -21.11 35.84 38.23
CA ALA A 14 -20.98 34.40 38.05
C ALA A 14 -21.89 34.01 36.88
N LEU A 15 -21.31 33.85 35.69
CA LEU A 15 -21.98 33.18 34.59
C LEU A 15 -21.79 31.68 34.78
N LEU A 16 -22.76 31.08 35.48
CA LEU A 16 -23.14 29.70 35.29
C LEU A 16 -23.56 29.55 33.82
N ALA A 17 -22.59 29.30 32.94
CA ALA A 17 -22.88 28.73 31.64
C ALA A 17 -23.41 27.32 31.91
N ALA A 18 -24.73 27.18 31.81
CA ALA A 18 -25.37 25.88 31.71
C ALA A 18 -24.68 25.10 30.59
N CYS A 19 -24.03 23.98 30.93
CA CYS A 19 -23.73 22.94 29.96
C CYS A 19 -25.06 22.42 29.43
N ALA A 20 -25.59 23.05 28.39
CA ALA A 20 -26.51 22.38 27.50
C ALA A 20 -25.70 21.22 26.91
N SER A 21 -25.94 20.01 27.41
CA SER A 21 -25.36 18.78 26.85
C SER A 21 -25.77 18.72 25.39
N GLU A 22 -24.83 19.07 24.52
CA GLU A 22 -24.93 18.84 23.09
C GLU A 22 -25.13 17.33 22.89
N PRO A 23 -26.14 16.90 22.10
CA PRO A 23 -26.34 15.48 21.84
C PRO A 23 -25.03 14.92 21.30
N ALA A 24 -24.51 13.87 21.95
CA ALA A 24 -23.29 13.21 21.49
C ALA A 24 -23.46 12.91 19.98
N PRO A 25 -22.48 13.29 19.13
CA PRO A 25 -22.57 12.97 17.72
C PRO A 25 -22.76 11.45 17.60
N PRO A 26 -23.65 10.98 16.70
CA PRO A 26 -23.85 9.55 16.51
C PRO A 26 -22.49 8.91 16.24
N PRO A 27 -22.23 7.70 16.78
CA PRO A 27 -20.97 7.01 16.57
C PRO A 27 -20.67 7.00 15.07
N ALA A 28 -19.48 7.47 14.71
CA ALA A 28 -19.05 7.50 13.31
C ALA A 28 -19.22 6.09 12.74
N THR A 29 -20.08 5.95 11.74
CA THR A 29 -20.23 4.71 11.00
C THR A 29 -18.90 4.48 10.29
N THR A 30 -18.02 3.66 10.88
CA THR A 30 -16.87 3.11 10.16
C THR A 30 -17.44 2.29 9.02
N THR A 31 -17.47 2.90 7.83
CA THR A 31 -17.83 2.19 6.60
C THR A 31 -16.77 1.11 6.43
N GLU A 32 -17.18 -0.15 6.37
CA GLU A 32 -16.22 -1.22 6.12
C GLU A 32 -15.47 -0.93 4.80
N PRO A 33 -14.15 -1.20 4.74
CA PRO A 33 -13.40 -0.97 3.52
C PRO A 33 -14.07 -1.68 2.34
N THR A 34 -14.41 -0.93 1.31
CA THR A 34 -14.95 -1.52 0.08
C THR A 34 -13.77 -2.04 -0.73
N TYR A 35 -13.60 -3.35 -0.74
CA TYR A 35 -12.55 -4.01 -1.51
C TYR A 35 -12.96 -4.25 -2.96
N LEU A 36 -11.96 -4.26 -3.85
CA LEU A 36 -12.13 -4.68 -5.23
C LEU A 36 -12.67 -6.13 -5.28
N PRO A 37 -13.73 -6.41 -6.07
CA PRO A 37 -14.19 -7.77 -6.28
C PRO A 37 -13.08 -8.63 -6.90
N TYR A 38 -12.93 -9.86 -6.42
CA TYR A 38 -11.83 -10.75 -6.82
C TYR A 38 -11.76 -10.95 -8.35
N GLU A 39 -12.89 -11.12 -9.03
CA GLU A 39 -12.91 -11.26 -10.49
C GLU A 39 -12.36 -10.02 -11.22
N GLN A 40 -12.63 -8.82 -10.70
CA GLN A 40 -12.07 -7.58 -11.27
C GLN A 40 -10.57 -7.50 -11.00
N PHE A 41 -10.14 -7.85 -9.79
CA PHE A 41 -8.72 -7.97 -9.46
C PHE A 41 -7.99 -8.93 -10.42
N LYS A 42 -8.53 -10.13 -10.65
CA LYS A 42 -7.93 -11.10 -11.59
C LYS A 42 -7.85 -10.57 -13.01
N GLN A 43 -8.85 -9.84 -13.48
CA GLN A 43 -8.80 -9.20 -14.79
C GLN A 43 -7.67 -8.16 -14.88
N LEU A 44 -7.51 -7.33 -13.85
CA LEU A 44 -6.46 -6.30 -13.81
C LEU A 44 -5.06 -6.93 -13.79
N VAL A 45 -4.81 -7.89 -12.90
CA VAL A 45 -3.51 -8.58 -12.80
C VAL A 45 -3.18 -9.31 -14.10
N ASN A 46 -4.15 -10.01 -14.68
CA ASN A 46 -3.93 -10.73 -15.94
C ASN A 46 -3.68 -9.76 -17.10
N SER A 47 -4.33 -8.60 -17.12
CA SER A 47 -4.12 -7.57 -18.16
C SER A 47 -2.73 -6.94 -18.02
N ALA A 48 -2.32 -6.59 -16.80
CA ALA A 48 -0.97 -6.10 -16.51
C ALA A 48 0.10 -7.11 -16.95
N TYR A 49 -0.09 -8.38 -16.59
CA TYR A 49 0.84 -9.45 -16.95
C TYR A 49 0.95 -9.70 -18.46
N LYS A 50 -0.17 -9.55 -19.19
CA LYS A 50 -0.25 -9.83 -20.64
C LYS A 50 0.04 -8.63 -21.53
N ALA A 51 0.33 -7.45 -20.98
CA ALA A 51 0.66 -6.29 -21.81
C ALA A 51 1.88 -6.58 -22.70
N ASP A 52 1.91 -6.02 -23.91
CA ASP A 52 2.94 -6.38 -24.90
C ASP A 52 4.32 -5.86 -24.51
N GLU A 53 4.40 -4.61 -24.02
CA GLU A 53 5.65 -3.93 -23.68
C GLU A 53 6.00 -4.06 -22.20
N TYR A 54 7.27 -4.29 -21.88
CA TYR A 54 7.75 -4.43 -20.49
C TYR A 54 7.42 -3.21 -19.64
N SER A 55 7.68 -2.00 -20.15
CA SER A 55 7.39 -0.75 -19.45
C SER A 55 5.90 -0.60 -19.11
N THR A 56 5.02 -1.06 -20.01
CA THR A 56 3.57 -1.08 -19.77
C THR A 56 3.19 -2.09 -18.69
N ARG A 57 3.85 -3.26 -18.64
CA ARG A 57 3.62 -4.24 -17.55
C ARG A 57 4.02 -3.67 -16.19
N GLU A 58 5.22 -3.10 -16.10
CA GLU A 58 5.74 -2.47 -14.87
C GLU A 58 4.81 -1.35 -14.39
N ALA A 59 4.44 -0.43 -15.29
CA ALA A 59 3.53 0.66 -14.96
C ALA A 59 2.17 0.14 -14.47
N ALA A 60 1.60 -0.86 -15.15
CA ALA A 60 0.33 -1.44 -14.74
C ALA A 60 0.41 -2.12 -13.36
N PHE A 61 1.49 -2.85 -13.05
CA PHE A 61 1.67 -3.43 -11.72
C PHE A 61 1.87 -2.35 -10.64
N ALA A 62 2.62 -1.29 -10.93
CA ALA A 62 2.77 -0.15 -10.02
C ALA A 62 1.42 0.53 -9.74
N GLU A 63 0.60 0.76 -10.78
CA GLU A 63 -0.75 1.29 -10.63
C GLU A 63 -1.66 0.38 -9.79
N LEU A 64 -1.60 -0.93 -10.00
CA LEU A 64 -2.34 -1.89 -9.16
C LEU A 64 -1.89 -1.81 -7.70
N LEU A 65 -0.58 -1.77 -7.44
CA LEU A 65 -0.04 -1.66 -6.08
C LEU A 65 -0.36 -0.30 -5.43
N ALA A 66 -0.61 0.75 -6.20
CA ALA A 66 -1.03 2.05 -5.66
C ALA A 66 -2.50 2.10 -5.24
N ARG A 67 -3.31 1.07 -5.55
CA ARG A 67 -4.74 1.05 -5.18
C ARG A 67 -4.93 0.81 -3.69
N ASP A 68 -5.84 1.54 -3.05
CA ASP A 68 -6.18 1.38 -1.63
C ASP A 68 -7.22 0.27 -1.38
N ASP A 69 -7.91 -0.19 -2.43
CA ASP A 69 -9.03 -1.14 -2.34
C ASP A 69 -8.63 -2.61 -2.55
N LEU A 70 -7.33 -2.92 -2.62
CA LEU A 70 -6.86 -4.30 -2.69
C LEU A 70 -6.91 -4.98 -1.33
N ARG A 71 -7.41 -6.22 -1.30
CA ARG A 71 -7.20 -7.09 -0.15
C ARG A 71 -5.70 -7.39 0.00
N GLN A 72 -5.29 -7.77 1.20
CA GLN A 72 -3.90 -8.09 1.50
C GLN A 72 -3.34 -9.19 0.58
N ASP A 73 -4.07 -10.29 0.38
CA ASP A 73 -3.65 -11.39 -0.51
C ASP A 73 -3.66 -10.98 -1.98
N ASP A 74 -4.58 -10.11 -2.41
CA ASP A 74 -4.61 -9.58 -3.77
C ASP A 74 -3.35 -8.69 -4.02
N ARG A 75 -2.97 -7.88 -3.03
CA ARG A 75 -1.72 -7.11 -3.04
C ARG A 75 -0.49 -8.02 -3.05
N ALA A 76 -0.50 -9.08 -2.25
CA ALA A 76 0.57 -10.07 -2.26
C ALA A 76 0.71 -10.69 -3.66
N GLU A 77 -0.37 -11.22 -4.25
CA GLU A 77 -0.36 -11.80 -5.59
C GLU A 77 0.14 -10.79 -6.64
N THR A 78 -0.18 -9.50 -6.50
CA THR A 78 0.36 -8.44 -7.37
C THR A 78 1.90 -8.35 -7.29
N TYR A 79 2.47 -8.36 -6.08
CA TYR A 79 3.93 -8.41 -5.90
C TYR A 79 4.54 -9.66 -6.53
N LEU A 80 3.96 -10.84 -6.30
CA LEU A 80 4.46 -12.07 -6.92
C LEU A 80 4.48 -11.98 -8.45
N MET A 81 3.41 -11.47 -9.05
CA MET A 81 3.30 -11.33 -10.50
C MET A 81 4.27 -10.27 -11.06
N ARG A 82 4.53 -9.18 -10.33
CA ARG A 82 5.57 -8.22 -10.69
C ARG A 82 6.98 -8.82 -10.59
N GLY A 83 7.26 -9.56 -9.52
CA GLY A 83 8.54 -10.26 -9.38
C GLY A 83 8.80 -11.27 -10.51
N LEU A 84 7.76 -11.96 -10.98
CA LEU A 84 7.84 -12.86 -12.14
C LEU A 84 8.28 -12.14 -13.43
N ILE A 85 7.74 -10.95 -13.71
CA ILE A 85 8.13 -10.21 -14.91
C ILE A 85 9.51 -9.55 -14.80
N ARG A 86 10.01 -9.29 -13.59
CA ARG A 86 11.36 -8.75 -13.34
C ARG A 86 12.43 -9.83 -13.36
N GLY A 87 12.09 -11.03 -12.89
CA GLY A 87 13.05 -12.11 -12.69
C GLY A 87 12.97 -13.24 -13.71
N ILE A 88 11.81 -13.89 -13.83
CA ILE A 88 11.67 -15.20 -14.50
C ILE A 88 11.39 -15.08 -15.98
N TYR A 89 10.56 -14.11 -16.39
CA TYR A 89 10.10 -14.00 -17.77
C TYR A 89 10.98 -13.13 -18.67
N VAL A 90 12.01 -12.50 -18.11
CA VAL A 90 13.05 -11.85 -18.90
C VAL A 90 14.17 -12.87 -19.08
N ASN A 91 14.19 -13.54 -20.24
CA ASN A 91 15.24 -14.46 -20.70
C ASN A 91 16.62 -13.76 -20.78
N ASP A 92 17.20 -13.41 -19.63
CA ASP A 92 18.41 -12.57 -19.52
C ASP A 92 18.36 -11.33 -20.43
N GLY A 93 17.14 -10.87 -20.74
CA GLY A 93 16.92 -9.71 -21.57
C GLY A 93 17.29 -8.44 -20.81
N PRO A 94 17.36 -7.29 -21.49
CA PRO A 94 17.87 -6.04 -20.91
C PRO A 94 17.09 -5.52 -19.69
N PHE A 95 15.93 -6.11 -19.39
CA PHE A 95 15.06 -5.72 -18.28
C PHE A 95 15.09 -6.70 -17.10
N ALA A 96 15.92 -7.74 -17.16
CA ALA A 96 16.03 -8.72 -16.09
C ALA A 96 16.66 -8.07 -14.86
N SER A 97 15.98 -8.13 -13.73
CA SER A 97 16.50 -7.68 -12.44
C SER A 97 16.17 -8.70 -11.35
N PRO A 98 17.08 -9.66 -11.09
CA PRO A 98 16.88 -10.64 -10.02
C PRO A 98 16.74 -10.00 -8.64
N TYR A 99 17.49 -8.92 -8.36
CA TYR A 99 17.40 -8.19 -7.09
C TYR A 99 16.00 -7.64 -6.85
N CYS A 100 15.41 -6.97 -7.86
CA CYS A 100 14.07 -6.42 -7.74
C CYS A 100 12.98 -7.48 -7.71
N ALA A 101 13.17 -8.59 -8.42
CA ALA A 101 12.27 -9.72 -8.31
C ALA A 101 12.26 -10.31 -6.88
N VAL A 102 13.42 -10.44 -6.24
CA VAL A 102 13.52 -10.92 -4.86
C VAL A 102 12.87 -9.96 -3.88
N GLU A 103 13.03 -8.64 -4.05
CA GLU A 103 12.32 -7.66 -3.21
C GLU A 103 10.80 -7.83 -3.30
N ASP A 104 10.26 -7.98 -4.51
CA ASP A 104 8.84 -8.24 -4.69
C ASP A 104 8.40 -9.58 -4.05
N TYR A 105 9.21 -10.63 -4.12
CA TYR A 105 8.92 -11.89 -3.43
C TYR A 105 8.95 -11.77 -1.90
N VAL A 106 9.85 -10.94 -1.34
CA VAL A 106 9.85 -10.62 0.09
C VAL A 106 8.58 -9.85 0.48
N ARG A 107 8.10 -8.93 -0.37
CA ARG A 107 6.82 -8.24 -0.14
C ARG A 107 5.63 -9.18 -0.23
N PHE A 108 5.64 -10.12 -1.18
CA PHE A 108 4.64 -11.19 -1.23
C PHE A 108 4.66 -11.99 0.08
N GLU A 109 5.82 -12.47 0.53
CA GLU A 109 5.92 -13.32 1.73
C GLU A 109 5.43 -12.59 3.00
N ALA A 110 5.69 -11.28 3.09
CA ALA A 110 5.26 -10.47 4.21
C ALA A 110 3.74 -10.22 4.25
N LEU A 111 3.05 -10.31 3.11
CA LEU A 111 1.63 -9.99 2.98
C LEU A 111 0.75 -11.23 2.80
N ALA A 112 1.25 -12.28 2.17
CA ALA A 112 0.45 -13.45 1.85
C ALA A 112 -0.02 -14.17 3.13
N SER A 113 -1.25 -14.68 3.10
CA SER A 113 -1.75 -15.64 4.08
C SER A 113 -0.81 -16.86 4.20
N PRO A 114 -0.66 -17.46 5.40
CA PRO A 114 0.26 -18.59 5.60
C PRO A 114 0.00 -19.80 4.70
N ASP A 115 -1.26 -20.00 4.31
CA ASP A 115 -1.73 -21.06 3.42
C ASP A 115 -1.94 -20.59 1.97
N HIS A 116 -1.41 -19.42 1.61
CA HIS A 116 -1.56 -18.87 0.27
C HIS A 116 -1.07 -19.90 -0.79
N PRO A 117 -1.89 -20.22 -1.80
CA PRO A 117 -1.65 -21.35 -2.71
C PRO A 117 -0.36 -21.22 -3.52
N ARG A 118 0.15 -19.99 -3.68
CA ARG A 118 1.40 -19.68 -4.40
C ARG A 118 2.64 -19.56 -3.51
N MET A 119 2.56 -19.79 -2.20
CA MET A 119 3.72 -19.66 -1.29
C MET A 119 4.89 -20.56 -1.72
N LYS A 120 4.62 -21.83 -2.05
CA LYS A 120 5.66 -22.75 -2.55
C LYS A 120 6.29 -22.28 -3.86
N GLN A 121 5.47 -21.75 -4.78
CA GLN A 121 5.97 -21.18 -6.03
C GLN A 121 6.91 -20.01 -5.74
N MET A 122 6.46 -19.03 -4.94
CA MET A 122 7.26 -17.87 -4.58
C MET A 122 8.61 -18.24 -3.99
N LEU A 123 8.65 -19.20 -3.05
CA LEU A 123 9.91 -19.63 -2.43
C LEU A 123 10.92 -20.19 -3.45
N ASN A 124 10.43 -20.98 -4.41
CA ASN A 124 11.26 -21.52 -5.49
C ASN A 124 11.75 -20.40 -6.41
N ASP A 125 10.86 -19.50 -6.80
CA ASP A 125 11.15 -18.39 -7.70
C ASP A 125 12.18 -17.43 -7.05
N ARG A 126 12.03 -17.13 -5.76
CA ARG A 126 12.98 -16.35 -4.97
C ARG A 126 14.35 -17.01 -4.91
N ALA A 127 14.42 -18.30 -4.56
CA ALA A 127 15.69 -19.03 -4.51
C ALA A 127 16.40 -19.02 -5.87
N TYR A 128 15.64 -19.19 -6.95
CA TYR A 128 16.18 -19.10 -8.31
C TYR A 128 16.74 -17.71 -8.63
N GLN A 129 16.02 -16.62 -8.31
CA GLN A 129 16.52 -15.27 -8.55
C GLN A 129 17.76 -14.96 -7.71
N THR A 130 17.79 -15.35 -6.44
CA THR A 130 18.98 -15.19 -5.58
C THR A 130 20.20 -15.92 -6.17
N SER A 131 20.01 -17.11 -6.74
CA SER A 131 21.12 -17.86 -7.37
C SER A 131 21.74 -17.14 -8.59
N ARG A 132 21.03 -16.16 -9.14
CA ARG A 132 21.45 -15.40 -10.33
C ARG A 132 22.15 -14.08 -9.99
N TYR A 133 22.20 -13.66 -8.73
CA TYR A 133 22.78 -12.36 -8.34
C TYR A 133 24.20 -12.12 -8.88
N GLN A 134 25.02 -13.18 -8.97
CA GLN A 134 26.39 -13.12 -9.50
C GLN A 134 26.49 -12.73 -10.98
N TYR A 135 25.38 -12.75 -11.73
CA TYR A 135 25.33 -12.42 -13.15
C TYR A 135 24.75 -11.03 -13.44
N PHE A 136 24.34 -10.30 -12.41
CA PHE A 136 23.65 -9.02 -12.55
C PHE A 136 24.23 -8.00 -11.57
N ASP A 137 24.32 -6.75 -12.03
CA ASP A 137 24.65 -5.63 -11.14
C ASP A 137 23.46 -5.32 -10.24
N GLU A 138 23.74 -5.06 -8.97
CA GLU A 138 22.72 -4.63 -8.01
C GLU A 138 22.21 -3.23 -8.40
N PRO A 139 20.90 -3.05 -8.58
CA PRO A 139 20.34 -1.75 -8.93
C PRO A 139 20.36 -0.80 -7.72
N ALA A 140 20.54 0.50 -7.96
CA ALA A 140 20.49 1.50 -6.90
C ALA A 140 19.10 1.61 -6.23
N SER A 141 18.05 1.24 -6.94
CA SER A 141 16.66 1.14 -6.44
C SER A 141 15.84 0.28 -7.40
N CYS A 142 14.84 -0.42 -6.85
CA CYS A 142 13.89 -1.21 -7.61
C CYS A 142 12.61 -0.47 -7.99
N GLY A 143 12.49 0.81 -7.59
CA GLY A 143 11.26 1.58 -7.69
C GLY A 143 10.13 1.02 -6.82
N ASP A 144 9.15 1.87 -6.51
CA ASP A 144 7.94 1.45 -5.78
C ASP A 144 6.90 0.80 -6.70
#